data_AF-A0A535TV99-F1
#
_entry.id   AF-A0A535TV99-F1
#
_cell.length_a   1.000
_cell.length_b   1.000
_cell.length_c   1.000
_cell.angle_alpha   90.00
_cell.angle_beta   90.00
_cell.angle_gamma   90.00
#
_symmetry.space_group_name_H-M   'P 1'
#
loop_
_entity.id
_entity.type
_entity.pdbx_description
1 polymer ?
#
loop_
_entity_poly.entity_id
_entity_poly.type
_entity_poly.pdbx_seq_one_letter_code
_entity_poly.pdbx_strand_id
1 'polypeptide(L)' 'MRIGPILPNSGDPSRANMLAVVRLAEDLGYDSLWTPAHTAIPVHFESRYPYNATGRPGWSAATPWGDAFISLTLAAA' A
#
# COMPACT_ATOMS: atom_id res chain seq x y z
N MET A 1 -6.91 18.07 12.95
CA MET A 1 -5.90 17.14 12.41
C MET A 1 -6.60 16.33 11.33
N ARG A 2 -6.00 16.11 10.16
CA ARG A 2 -6.57 15.28 9.08
C ARG A 2 -5.84 13.94 9.02
N ILE A 3 -6.57 12.85 8.78
CA ILE A 3 -6.03 11.48 8.79
C ILE A 3 -6.52 10.72 7.54
N GLY A 4 -5.67 9.87 6.98
CA GLY A 4 -6.06 8.95 5.91
C GLY A 4 -5.30 7.62 5.98
N PRO A 5 -5.98 6.47 5.83
CA PRO A 5 -5.33 5.17 5.83
C PRO A 5 -4.66 4.88 4.48
N ILE A 6 -3.68 3.99 4.51
CA ILE A 6 -3.05 3.42 3.32
C ILE A 6 -3.88 2.20 2.88
N LEU A 7 -4.25 2.15 1.60
CA LEU A 7 -4.95 1.00 1.01
C LEU A 7 -4.03 -0.23 0.95
N PRO A 8 -4.58 -1.45 1.14
CA PRO A 8 -3.82 -2.69 1.06
C PRO A 8 -3.55 -3.08 -0.41
N ASN A 9 -2.83 -2.24 -1.15
CA ASN A 9 -2.44 -2.49 -2.55
C ASN A 9 -1.08 -3.20 -2.67
N SER A 10 -0.56 -3.82 -1.61
CA SER A 10 0.74 -4.51 -1.62
C SER A 10 0.69 -5.83 -0.86
N GLY A 11 1.59 -6.77 -1.20
CA GLY A 11 1.61 -8.11 -0.62
C GLY A 11 0.64 -9.06 -1.30
N ASP A 12 -0.66 -8.78 -1.16
CA ASP A 12 -1.73 -9.55 -1.81
C ASP A 12 -2.89 -8.61 -2.19
N PRO A 13 -2.70 -7.75 -3.21
CA PRO A 13 -3.69 -6.75 -3.59
C PRO A 13 -4.95 -7.43 -4.15
N SER A 14 -6.09 -7.18 -3.50
CA SER A 14 -7.40 -7.69 -3.91
C SER A 14 -8.40 -6.54 -3.99
N ARG A 15 -9.19 -6.52 -5.07
CA ARG A 15 -10.30 -5.56 -5.24
C ARG A 15 -11.26 -5.62 -4.05
N ALA A 16 -11.60 -6.81 -3.58
CA ALA A 16 -12.52 -6.99 -2.45
C ALA A 16 -11.94 -6.39 -1.16
N ASN A 17 -10.66 -6.67 -0.86
CA ASN A 17 -9.99 -6.17 0.34
C ASN A 17 -9.83 -4.64 0.31
N MET A 18 -9.45 -4.07 -0.84
CA MET A 18 -9.33 -2.62 -0.98
C MET A 18 -10.69 -1.94 -0.81
N LEU A 19 -11.75 -2.41 -1.48
CA LEU A 19 -13.09 -1.82 -1.36
C LEU A 19 -13.66 -1.92 0.06
N ALA A 20 -13.34 -2.98 0.81
CA ALA A 20 -13.74 -3.10 2.21
C ALA A 20 -13.11 -1.98 3.06
N VAL A 21 -11.82 -1.68 2.85
CA VAL A 21 -11.12 -0.60 3.56
C VAL A 21 -11.62 0.78 3.12
N VAL A 22 -11.88 0.98 1.82
CA VAL A 22 -12.43 2.24 1.28
C VAL A 22 -13.75 2.58 1.98
N ARG A 23 -14.72 1.67 1.93
CA ARG A 23 -16.06 1.88 2.51
C ARG A 23 -15.99 2.13 4.01
N LEU A 24 -15.18 1.35 4.72
CA LEU A 24 -15.01 1.53 6.16
C LEU A 24 -14.34 2.88 6.49
N ALA A 25 -13.38 3.34 5.68
CA ALA A 25 -12.73 4.62 5.88
C ALA A 25 -13.71 5.78 5.67
N GLU A 26 -14.60 5.69 4.68
CA GLU A 26 -15.68 6.66 4.48
C GLU A 26 -16.67 6.68 5.66
N ASP A 27 -17.17 5.50 6.08
CA ASP A 27 -18.12 5.37 7.19
C ASP A 27 -17.56 5.93 8.52
N LEU A 28 -16.24 5.80 8.73
CA LEU A 28 -15.54 6.32 9.91
C LEU A 28 -15.13 7.79 9.79
N GLY A 29 -15.35 8.44 8.64
CA GLY A 29 -15.10 9.86 8.43
C GLY A 29 -13.61 10.22 8.25
N TYR A 30 -12.80 9.33 7.68
CA TYR A 30 -11.41 9.67 7.31
C TYR A 30 -11.35 10.72 6.18
N ASP A 31 -10.36 11.59 6.22
CA ASP A 31 -10.25 12.74 5.30
C ASP A 31 -9.70 12.38 3.91
N SER A 32 -9.00 11.25 3.79
CA SER A 32 -8.28 10.86 2.57
C SER A 32 -7.93 9.38 2.54
N LEU A 33 -7.58 8.86 1.37
CA LEU A 33 -6.98 7.53 1.16
C LEU A 33 -5.63 7.68 0.49
N TRP A 34 -4.70 6.79 0.81
CA TRP A 34 -3.33 6.81 0.30
C TRP A 34 -2.92 5.45 -0.29
N THR A 35 -2.07 5.46 -1.30
CA THR A 35 -1.50 4.24 -1.89
C THR A 35 0.00 4.42 -2.09
N PRO A 36 0.88 3.51 -1.62
CA PRO A 36 2.27 3.52 -2.01
C PRO A 36 2.40 3.20 -3.51
N ALA A 37 3.41 3.81 -4.14
CA ALA A 37 3.83 3.52 -5.50
C ALA A 37 5.32 3.20 -5.49
N HIS A 38 5.70 2.11 -6.15
CA HIS A 38 7.10 1.73 -6.34
C HIS A 38 7.37 1.57 -7.84
N THR A 39 8.19 2.46 -8.41
CA THR A 39 8.61 2.35 -9.82
C THR A 39 9.58 1.21 -10.04
N ALA A 40 10.40 0.90 -9.04
CA ALA A 40 11.35 -0.19 -9.05
C ALA A 40 11.52 -0.76 -7.65
N ILE A 41 11.68 -2.08 -7.56
CA ILE A 41 12.00 -2.78 -6.31
C ILE A 41 13.40 -3.41 -6.47
N PRO A 42 14.34 -3.16 -5.55
CA PRO A 42 15.64 -3.81 -5.60
C PRO A 42 15.51 -5.32 -5.45
N VAL A 43 16.15 -6.07 -6.36
CA VAL A 43 16.26 -7.53 -6.27
C VAL A 43 17.29 -7.94 -5.22
N HIS A 44 18.33 -7.12 -5.03
CA HIS A 44 19.40 -7.33 -4.06
C HIS A 44 19.62 -6.08 -3.21
N PHE A 45 19.88 -6.27 -1.92
CA PHE A 45 20.21 -5.21 -0.97
C PHE A 45 21.62 -5.46 -0.43
N GLU A 46 22.56 -4.54 -0.71
CA GLU A 46 23.89 -4.56 -0.08
C GLU A 46 23.88 -3.79 1.25
N SER A 47 23.13 -2.69 1.32
CA SER A 47 23.00 -1.86 2.51
C SER A 47 21.94 -2.38 3.49
N ARG A 48 22.08 -2.01 4.77
CA ARG A 48 21.11 -2.35 5.82
C ARG A 48 19.84 -1.49 5.66
N TYR A 49 18.68 -2.13 5.58
CA TYR A 49 17.39 -1.44 5.60
C TYR A 49 17.13 -0.85 7.00
N PRO A 50 16.91 0.47 7.13
CA PRO A 50 16.91 1.12 8.44
C PRO A 50 15.64 0.86 9.26
N TYR A 51 14.52 0.52 8.59
CA TYR A 51 13.19 0.45 9.21
C TYR A 51 12.78 -0.95 9.69
N ASN A 52 13.71 -1.91 9.71
CA ASN A 52 13.45 -3.27 10.21
C ASN A 52 14.65 -3.75 11.05
N ALA A 53 14.38 -4.37 12.19
CA ALA A 53 15.41 -4.89 13.09
C ALA A 53 16.35 -5.90 12.41
N THR A 54 15.81 -6.75 11.53
CA THR A 54 16.59 -7.72 10.72
C THR A 54 17.54 -7.05 9.73
N GLY A 55 17.39 -5.74 9.49
CA GLY A 55 18.13 -5.03 8.46
C GLY A 55 17.66 -5.31 7.03
N ARG A 56 16.54 -6.01 6.86
CA ARG A 56 15.92 -6.32 5.56
C ARG A 56 14.48 -5.81 5.50
N PRO A 57 13.98 -5.37 4.34
CA PRO A 57 12.56 -5.04 4.21
C PRO A 57 11.68 -6.29 4.43
N GLY A 58 10.43 -6.08 4.84
CA GLY A 58 9.42 -7.15 4.94
C GLY A 58 8.81 -7.56 3.59
N TRP A 59 9.36 -7.09 2.48
CA TRP A 59 8.92 -7.31 1.11
C TRP A 59 10.14 -7.64 0.24
N SER A 60 9.89 -8.13 -0.97
CA SER A 60 10.92 -8.46 -1.96
C SER A 60 10.51 -7.98 -3.35
N ALA A 61 11.40 -8.10 -4.33
CA ALA A 61 11.08 -7.83 -5.73
C ALA A 61 9.93 -8.69 -6.29
N ALA A 62 9.66 -9.85 -5.68
CA ALA A 62 8.55 -10.72 -6.05
C ALA A 62 7.24 -10.39 -5.30
N THR A 63 7.26 -9.46 -4.35
CA THR A 63 6.04 -9.02 -3.66
C THR A 63 5.07 -8.42 -4.67
N PRO A 64 3.81 -8.88 -4.74
CA PRO A 64 2.78 -8.27 -5.57
C PRO A 64 2.48 -6.83 -5.14
N TRP A 65 2.41 -5.92 -6.12
CA TRP A 65 2.01 -4.52 -5.92
C TRP A 65 0.92 -4.17 -6.93
N GLY A 66 -0.19 -3.63 -6.44
CA GLY A 66 -1.21 -3.01 -7.28
C GLY A 66 -0.76 -1.62 -7.70
N ASP A 67 -1.05 -1.25 -8.96
CA ASP A 67 -0.79 0.10 -9.45
C ASP A 67 -1.54 1.14 -8.61
N ALA A 68 -0.84 2.20 -8.21
CA ALA A 68 -1.36 3.22 -7.31
C ALA A 68 -2.56 3.98 -7.92
N PHE A 69 -2.47 4.37 -9.19
CA PHE A 69 -3.52 5.14 -9.85
C PHE A 69 -4.74 4.29 -10.16
N ILE A 70 -4.55 3.03 -10.56
CA ILE A 70 -5.66 2.09 -10.74
C ILE A 70 -6.34 1.80 -9.40
N SER A 71 -5.58 1.64 -8.31
CA SER A 71 -6.12 1.43 -6.97
C SER A 71 -6.95 2.62 -6.48
N LEU A 72 -6.48 3.85 -6.71
CA LEU A 72 -7.23 5.06 -6.38
C LEU A 72 -8.44 5.27 -7.30
N THR A 73 -8.33 4.90 -8.58
CA THR A 73 -9.47 4.92 -9.51
C THR A 73 -10.57 3.96 -9.04
N LEU A 74 -10.19 2.76 -8.60
CA LEU A 74 -11.13 1.81 -8.00
C LEU A 74 -11.79 2.36 -6.73
N ALA A 75 -11.03 3.07 -5.89
CA ALA A 75 -11.55 3.65 -4.65
C ALA A 75 -12.52 4.81 -4.89
N ALA A 76 -12.34 5.56 -5.98
CA ALA A 76 -13.17 6.72 -6.32
C ALA A 76 -14.41 6.39 -7.17
N ALA A 77 -14.54 5.14 -7.64
CA ALA A 77 -15.61 4.68 -8.54
C ALA A 77 -16.85 4.20 -7.78
#